data_AF-A0AAV0S818-F1
#
_entry.id   AF-A0AAV0S818-F1
#
_cell.length_a   1.000
_cell.length_b   1.000
_cell.length_c   1.000
_cell.angle_alpha   90.00
_cell.angle_beta   90.00
_cell.angle_gamma   90.00
#
_symmetry.space_group_name_H-M   'P 1'
#
loop_
_entity.id
_entity.type
_entity.pdbx_description
1 polymer ?
#
loop_
_entity_poly.entity_id
_entity_poly.type
_entity_poly.pdbx_seq_one_letter_code
_entity_poly.pdbx_strand_id
1 'polypeptide(L)' 'MGCIILPIFYMVDPRDIRHQTGSYQKAFRQHVKNFHGKAIQSWKDALSKAGALK' A
#
# COMPACT_ATOMS: atom_id res chain seq x y z
N MET A 1 15.21 18.61 -1.51
CA MET A 1 13.90 19.27 -1.31
C MET A 1 12.86 18.17 -1.17
N GLY A 2 12.07 18.19 -0.11
CA GLY A 2 11.12 17.10 0.21
C GLY A 2 9.69 17.44 -0.17
N CYS A 3 8.85 16.42 -0.37
CA CYS A 3 7.40 16.56 -0.49
C CYS A 3 6.75 16.16 0.84
N ILE A 4 5.78 16.96 1.32
CA ILE A 4 4.93 16.60 2.45
C ILE A 4 3.79 15.73 1.91
N ILE A 5 3.60 14.56 2.49
CA ILE A 5 2.52 13.62 2.14
C ILE A 5 1.60 13.50 3.35
N LEU A 6 0.30 13.71 3.13
CA LEU A 6 -0.73 13.55 4.15
C LEU A 6 -1.75 12.50 3.67
N PRO A 7 -1.66 11.24 4.14
CA PRO A 7 -2.59 10.20 3.72
C PRO A 7 -3.96 10.38 4.39
N ILE A 8 -5.03 10.22 3.61
CA ILE A 8 -6.41 10.21 4.11
C ILE A 8 -6.91 8.76 4.09
N PHE A 9 -7.23 8.22 5.27
CA PHE A 9 -7.74 6.86 5.43
C PHE A 9 -9.27 6.89 5.52
N TYR A 10 -9.94 6.62 4.41
CA TYR A 10 -11.40 6.66 4.34
C TYR A 10 -11.99 5.27 4.55
N MET A 11 -12.64 5.05 5.70
CA MET A 11 -13.29 3.78 6.06
C MET A 11 -12.38 2.54 5.95
N VAL A 12 -11.09 2.73 6.17
CA VAL A 12 -10.07 1.67 6.14
C VAL A 12 -9.20 1.81 7.38
N ASP A 13 -8.87 0.67 8.01
CA ASP A 13 -7.91 0.65 9.11
C ASP A 13 -6.49 0.89 8.55
N PRO A 14 -5.73 1.87 9.07
CA PRO A 14 -4.34 2.09 8.67
C PRO A 14 -3.46 0.83 8.78
N ARG A 15 -3.81 -0.12 9.66
CA ARG A 15 -3.15 -1.43 9.79
C ARG A 15 -3.30 -2.27 8.52
N ASP A 16 -4.47 -2.24 7.90
CA ASP A 16 -4.72 -2.97 6.65
C ASP A 16 -3.92 -2.40 5.49
N ILE A 17 -3.66 -1.09 5.50
CA ILE A 17 -2.80 -0.42 4.52
C ILE A 17 -1.33 -0.74 4.79
N ARG A 18 -0.90 -0.66 6.05
CA ARG A 18 0.49 -0.86 6.47
C ARG A 18 0.98 -2.28 6.23
N HIS A 19 0.12 -3.28 6.43
CA HIS A 19 0.45 -4.70 6.23
C HIS A 19 -0.16 -5.30 4.96
N GLN A 20 -0.87 -4.49 4.18
CA GLN A 20 -1.58 -4.91 2.97
C GLN A 20 -2.48 -6.14 3.21
N THR A 21 -3.23 -6.15 4.31
CA THR A 21 -4.20 -7.19 4.69
C THR A 21 -5.60 -6.88 4.15
N GLY A 22 -6.55 -7.81 4.33
CA GLY A 22 -7.93 -7.62 3.88
C GLY A 22 -8.05 -7.46 2.36
N SER A 23 -8.69 -6.37 1.92
CA SER A 23 -8.93 -6.08 0.51
C SER A 23 -7.63 -5.89 -0.28
N TYR A 24 -6.60 -5.30 0.32
CA TYR A 24 -5.29 -5.08 -0.31
C TYR A 24 -4.59 -6.40 -0.65
N GLN A 25 -4.71 -7.41 0.21
CA GLN A 25 -4.13 -8.73 -0.06
C GLN A 25 -4.75 -9.36 -1.31
N LYS A 26 -6.08 -9.26 -1.47
CA LYS A 26 -6.80 -9.76 -2.65
C LYS A 26 -6.38 -9.01 -3.91
N ALA A 27 -6.26 -7.69 -3.84
CA ALA A 27 -5.82 -6.85 -4.97
C ALA A 27 -4.40 -7.22 -5.42
N PHE A 28 -3.45 -7.37 -4.48
CA PHE A 28 -2.09 -7.78 -4.84
C PHE A 28 -2.01 -9.16 -5.49
N ARG A 29 -2.81 -10.14 -5.04
CA ARG A 29 -2.89 -11.46 -5.70
C ARG A 29 -3.37 -11.37 -7.15
N GLN A 30 -4.24 -10.42 -7.47
CA GLN A 30 -4.69 -10.19 -8.84
C GLN A 30 -3.62 -9.48 -9.67
N HIS A 31 -2.99 -8.43 -9.12
CA HIS A 31 -2.01 -7.63 -9.85
C HIS A 31 -0.69 -8.36 -10.14
N VAL A 32 -0.27 -9.31 -9.30
CA VAL A 32 0.94 -10.12 -9.55
C VAL A 32 0.86 -10.89 -10.89
N LYS A 33 -0.34 -11.15 -11.42
CA LYS A 33 -0.51 -11.82 -12.72
C LYS A 33 -0.15 -10.93 -13.92
N ASN A 34 -0.27 -9.61 -13.75
CA ASN A 34 -0.17 -8.64 -14.85
C ASN A 34 1.04 -7.72 -14.72
N PHE A 35 1.68 -7.67 -13.54
CA PHE A 35 2.77 -6.76 -13.24
C PHE A 35 3.99 -7.51 -12.71
N HIS A 36 5.18 -7.03 -13.07
CA HIS A 36 6.44 -7.58 -12.59
C HIS A 36 6.59 -7.44 -11.07
N GLY A 37 7.28 -8.41 -10.45
CA GLY A 37 7.50 -8.44 -9.00
C GLY A 37 8.13 -7.17 -8.42
N LYS A 38 9.01 -6.49 -9.18
CA LYS A 38 9.61 -5.21 -8.76
C LYS A 38 8.58 -4.09 -8.61
N ALA A 39 7.60 -4.02 -9.51
CA ALA A 39 6.52 -3.03 -9.41
C ALA A 39 5.62 -3.32 -8.21
N ILE A 40 5.25 -4.59 -8.03
CA ILE A 40 4.46 -5.04 -6.88
C ILE A 40 5.16 -4.72 -5.55
N GLN A 41 6.46 -4.96 -5.46
CA GLN A 41 7.23 -4.67 -4.25
C GLN A 41 7.28 -3.16 -3.97
N SER A 42 7.52 -2.35 -5.00
CA SER A 42 7.52 -0.89 -4.88
C SER A 42 6.19 -0.34 -4.33
N TRP A 43 5.06 -0.87 -4.81
CA TRP A 43 3.75 -0.48 -4.31
C TRP A 43 3.49 -0.91 -2.86
N LYS A 44 3.91 -2.13 -2.49
CA LYS A 44 3.81 -2.60 -1.09
C LYS A 44 4.63 -1.73 -0.14
N ASP A 45 5.85 -1.36 -0.55
CA ASP A 45 6.73 -0.51 0.26
C ASP A 45 6.15 0.91 0.39
N ALA A 46 5.59 1.45 -0.69
CA ALA A 46 4.92 2.75 -0.68
C ALA A 46 3.70 2.77 0.25
N LEU A 47 2.83 1.75 0.17
CA LEU A 47 1.67 1.63 1.06
C LEU A 47 2.06 1.41 2.52
N SER A 48 3.09 0.59 2.76
CA SER A 48 3.64 0.37 4.10
C SER A 48 4.13 1.68 4.74
N LYS A 49 4.85 2.50 3.96
CA LYS A 49 5.32 3.82 4.40
C LYS A 49 4.14 4.76 4.64
N ALA A 50 3.21 4.86 3.70
CA ALA A 50 2.05 5.74 3.81
C ALA A 50 1.16 5.38 5.02
N GLY A 51 0.89 4.09 5.25
CA GLY A 51 0.13 3.61 6.40
C GLY A 51 0.84 3.77 7.75
N ALA A 52 2.14 4.11 7.75
CA ALA A 52 2.91 4.41 8.95
C ALA A 52 3.07 5.92 9.22
N LEU A 53 2.60 6.78 8.32
CA LEU A 53 2.57 8.23 8.54
C LEU A 53 1.47 8.57 9.56
N LYS A 54 1.78 9.51 10.46
CA LYS A 54 0.86 10.05 11.46
C LYS A 54 0.13 11.27 10.93
#